data_AF-A0A9P4M5D7-F1
#
_entry.id   AF-A0A9P4M5D7-F1
#
_cell.length_a   1.000
_cell.length_b   1.000
_cell.length_c   1.000
_cell.angle_alpha   90.00
_cell.angle_beta   90.00
_cell.angle_gamma   90.00
#
_symmetry.space_group_name_H-M   'P 1'
#
loop_
_entity.id
_entity.type
_entity.pdbx_description
1 polymer ?
#
loop_
_entity_poly.entity_id
_entity_poly.type
_entity_poly.pdbx_seq_one_letter_code
_entity_poly.pdbx_strand_id
1 'polypeptide(L)'
;MTGNNYSSELRAEREHYLQLVSTDTAPHGRQEEIRNALLFSFGVLALQNGGATSNSKKGKAKEISPIFPQYAFLGLCVENPEDEEDDGTVDTEPETMSHKTDPESTAAQSNVRSDQTADPIILNINAPFSVFICGSQGSGKSHTMSCMLEGCLSPDDRIGRLPNPLSGIVFYFAAADSAACEAAYLCSLGIKVIVPSTNLSKRQSIYSQLSGAKENLTVEELFFLDTHLNAASFQELMAFSNTAELLLYMMVVKQVLRNHVMGSANQRFDFFEIRNQIRDSLKKKVKKNAAPSDDPLKNLSPQQKTHLSQRLSLIDAMVKSSKNAGKDLFKAERNTLTITDLSDLFIDAAAAYALFKICMSVFLEDQSDIGRVVALDEAHNYLGAATVSKEFGEALLKAIREQRHIAARVIIAT
;
A
#
# COMPACT_ATOMS: atom_id res chain seq x y z
N MET A 1 -25.62 -14.33 -19.12
CA MET A 1 -25.84 -13.03 -19.78
C MET A 1 -26.41 -12.07 -18.75
N THR A 2 -25.56 -11.24 -18.14
CA THR A 2 -25.95 -10.07 -17.36
C THR A 2 -24.81 -9.09 -17.53
N GLY A 3 -25.10 -8.00 -18.25
CA GLY A 3 -24.13 -7.01 -18.71
C GLY A 3 -23.54 -6.18 -17.58
N ASN A 4 -22.25 -5.91 -17.73
CA ASN A 4 -21.46 -4.95 -16.97
C ASN A 4 -22.04 -3.54 -17.07
N ASN A 5 -22.65 -3.07 -15.99
CA ASN A 5 -22.77 -1.63 -15.71
C ASN A 5 -21.49 -1.15 -15.05
N TYR A 6 -20.40 -1.02 -15.83
CA TYR A 6 -19.27 -0.19 -15.43
C TYR A 6 -19.67 1.28 -15.57
N SER A 7 -19.50 2.05 -14.50
CA SER A 7 -19.57 3.51 -14.47
C SER A 7 -18.71 4.13 -15.57
N SER A 8 -19.22 5.17 -16.20
CA SER A 8 -18.66 5.85 -17.38
C SER A 8 -17.32 6.54 -17.13
N GLU A 9 -16.91 6.77 -15.89
CA GLU A 9 -15.80 7.70 -15.58
C GLU A 9 -14.44 7.02 -15.39
N LEU A 10 -14.37 5.87 -14.70
CA LEU A 10 -13.19 5.00 -14.79
C LEU A 10 -13.06 4.38 -16.19
N ARG A 11 -14.20 4.10 -16.84
CA ARG A 11 -14.21 3.83 -18.28
C ARG A 11 -13.66 5.03 -19.04
N ALA A 12 -13.99 6.27 -18.68
CA ALA A 12 -13.43 7.45 -19.36
C ALA A 12 -11.94 7.59 -19.11
N GLU A 13 -11.41 7.43 -17.89
CA GLU A 13 -9.96 7.48 -17.64
C GLU A 13 -9.25 6.34 -18.38
N ARG A 14 -9.77 5.11 -18.27
CA ARG A 14 -9.26 3.92 -18.97
C ARG A 14 -9.36 4.02 -20.49
N GLU A 15 -10.50 4.43 -21.03
CA GLU A 15 -10.76 4.60 -22.47
C GLU A 15 -10.01 5.81 -23.00
N HIS A 16 -9.84 6.88 -22.23
CA HIS A 16 -8.95 8.02 -22.57
C HIS A 16 -7.52 7.52 -22.72
N TYR A 17 -6.99 6.80 -21.72
CA TYR A 17 -5.66 6.19 -21.81
C TYR A 17 -5.52 5.19 -22.97
N LEU A 18 -6.51 4.32 -23.19
CA LEU A 18 -6.48 3.35 -24.29
C LEU A 18 -6.66 3.99 -25.67
N GLN A 19 -7.49 5.04 -25.79
CA GLN A 19 -7.68 5.81 -27.01
C GLN A 19 -6.40 6.54 -27.39
N LEU A 20 -5.73 7.19 -26.43
CA LEU A 20 -4.46 7.89 -26.63
C LEU A 20 -3.31 6.97 -27.09
N VAL A 21 -3.32 5.70 -26.69
CA VAL A 21 -2.35 4.68 -27.18
C VAL A 21 -2.72 4.18 -28.59
N SER A 22 -4.00 4.22 -28.96
CA SER A 22 -4.50 3.69 -30.24
C SER A 22 -4.58 4.72 -31.37
N THR A 23 -4.70 6.01 -31.04
CA THR A 23 -4.74 7.11 -32.03
C THR A 23 -3.34 7.60 -32.33
N ASP A 24 -2.52 6.71 -32.88
CA ASP A 24 -1.15 7.03 -33.28
C ASP A 24 -1.14 7.57 -34.71
N THR A 25 -1.55 8.83 -34.85
CA THR A 25 -1.14 9.71 -35.95
C THR A 25 -0.82 11.11 -35.43
N ALA A 26 0.07 11.17 -34.42
CA ALA A 26 0.82 12.33 -33.92
C ALA A 26 0.02 13.60 -33.49
N PRO A 27 0.28 14.10 -32.27
CA PRO A 27 1.51 14.87 -32.10
C PRO A 27 2.43 14.36 -30.98
N HIS A 28 3.68 14.12 -31.37
CA HIS A 28 4.94 14.29 -30.61
C HIS A 28 5.09 13.54 -29.28
N GLY A 29 5.87 12.45 -29.28
CA GLY A 29 6.27 11.67 -28.09
C GLY A 29 6.81 12.49 -26.91
N ARG A 30 7.25 13.74 -27.14
CA ARG A 30 7.61 14.70 -26.08
C ARG A 30 6.46 15.05 -25.13
N GLN A 31 5.22 15.14 -25.62
CA GLN A 31 4.06 15.36 -24.76
C GLN A 31 3.73 14.13 -23.91
N GLU A 32 3.90 12.94 -24.48
CA GLU A 32 3.79 11.68 -23.75
C GLU A 32 4.89 11.53 -22.69
N GLU A 33 6.12 11.90 -23.00
CA GLU A 33 7.23 11.95 -22.03
C GLU A 33 6.89 12.87 -20.85
N ILE A 34 6.40 14.08 -21.13
CA ILE A 34 6.02 15.04 -20.08
C ILE A 34 4.83 14.51 -19.26
N ARG A 35 3.81 13.94 -19.91
CA ARG A 35 2.63 13.41 -19.21
C ARG A 35 2.97 12.25 -18.28
N ASN A 36 3.94 11.42 -18.67
CA ASN A 36 4.38 10.27 -17.90
C ASN A 36 5.54 10.59 -16.93
N ALA A 37 6.01 11.84 -16.90
CA ALA A 37 6.99 12.28 -15.93
C ALA A 37 6.40 12.15 -14.52
N LEU A 38 7.06 11.37 -13.67
CA LEU A 38 6.62 11.16 -12.29
C LEU A 38 6.87 12.41 -11.43
N LEU A 39 7.99 13.09 -11.67
CA LEU A 39 8.36 14.32 -10.98
C LEU A 39 8.50 15.45 -11.99
N PHE A 40 8.01 16.63 -11.65
CA PHE A 40 8.12 17.82 -12.48
C PHE A 40 8.16 19.09 -11.62
N SER A 41 8.70 20.18 -12.18
CA SER A 41 8.78 21.47 -11.49
C SER A 41 7.54 22.34 -11.70
N PHE A 42 7.40 23.39 -10.90
CA PHE A 42 6.35 24.39 -11.13
C PHE A 42 6.41 25.03 -12.51
N GLY A 43 7.63 25.27 -13.03
CA GLY A 43 7.83 25.79 -14.39
C GLY A 43 7.21 24.89 -15.46
N VAL A 44 7.35 23.55 -15.33
CA VAL A 44 6.70 22.58 -16.23
C VAL A 44 5.18 22.69 -16.12
N LEU A 45 4.64 22.77 -14.91
CA LEU A 45 3.20 22.93 -14.68
C LEU A 45 2.65 24.23 -15.30
N ALA A 46 3.36 25.34 -15.09
CA ALA A 46 2.98 26.67 -15.57
C ALA A 46 3.03 26.76 -17.11
N LEU A 47 4.08 26.23 -17.75
CA LEU A 47 4.19 26.21 -19.21
C LEU A 47 3.06 25.43 -19.87
N GLN A 48 2.65 24.30 -19.27
CA GLN A 48 1.58 23.48 -19.83
C GLN A 48 0.18 24.08 -19.59
N ASN A 49 -0.05 24.68 -18.43
CA ASN A 49 -1.29 25.41 -18.16
C ASN A 49 -1.40 26.69 -19.02
N GLY A 50 -0.28 27.37 -19.26
CA GLY A 50 -0.20 28.57 -20.11
C GLY A 50 -0.40 28.28 -21.59
N GLY A 51 0.11 27.15 -22.10
CA GLY A 51 -0.06 26.72 -23.49
C GLY A 51 -1.52 26.43 -23.90
N ALA A 52 -2.39 26.11 -22.94
CA ALA A 52 -3.82 25.91 -23.18
C ALA A 52 -4.57 27.22 -23.51
N THR A 53 -3.99 28.39 -23.20
CA THR A 53 -4.66 29.70 -23.36
C THR A 53 -4.27 30.45 -24.64
N SER A 54 -3.20 30.08 -25.34
CA SER A 54 -2.65 30.89 -26.44
C SER A 54 -3.21 30.60 -27.84
N ASN A 55 -4.09 29.60 -28.01
CA ASN A 55 -4.65 29.22 -29.32
C ASN A 55 -6.17 29.38 -29.48
N SER A 56 -6.81 30.28 -28.71
CA SER A 56 -8.21 30.65 -28.94
C SER A 56 -8.33 31.81 -29.96
N LYS A 57 -8.06 31.55 -31.24
CA LYS A 57 -8.65 32.37 -32.31
C LYS A 57 -10.09 31.91 -32.55
N LYS A 58 -11.04 32.70 -32.05
CA LYS A 58 -12.49 32.74 -32.37
C LYS A 58 -13.13 31.40 -32.80
N GLY A 59 -13.67 30.67 -31.84
CA GLY A 59 -14.65 29.60 -32.08
C GLY A 59 -14.58 28.52 -31.01
N LYS A 60 -15.65 28.37 -30.21
CA LYS A 60 -15.89 27.37 -29.14
C LYS A 60 -14.62 26.88 -28.42
N ALA A 61 -14.33 27.46 -27.25
CA ALA A 61 -13.29 26.96 -26.35
C ALA A 61 -13.48 25.46 -26.13
N LYS A 62 -12.61 24.66 -26.76
CA LYS A 62 -12.47 23.25 -26.45
C LYS A 62 -11.69 23.23 -25.14
N GLU A 63 -12.34 22.89 -24.02
CA GLU A 63 -11.61 22.64 -22.77
C GLU A 63 -10.55 21.58 -23.07
N ILE A 64 -9.28 21.99 -23.07
CA ILE A 64 -8.16 21.08 -23.19
C ILE A 64 -7.97 20.52 -21.78
N SER A 65 -8.21 19.22 -21.61
CA SER A 65 -7.94 18.54 -20.34
C SER A 65 -6.49 18.80 -19.91
N PRO A 66 -6.23 19.14 -18.63
CA PRO A 66 -4.88 19.39 -18.15
C PRO A 66 -4.02 18.13 -18.35
N ILE A 67 -2.76 18.32 -18.76
CA ILE A 67 -1.81 17.22 -18.97
C ILE A 67 -1.59 16.41 -17.69
N PHE A 68 -1.57 17.10 -16.54
CA PHE A 68 -1.55 16.49 -15.21
C PHE A 68 -2.93 16.69 -14.56
N PRO A 69 -3.89 15.77 -14.75
CA PRO A 69 -5.21 15.87 -14.14
C PRO A 69 -5.15 15.85 -12.62
N GLN A 70 -4.15 15.16 -12.05
CA GLN A 70 -3.92 15.06 -10.62
C GLN A 70 -2.42 15.18 -10.31
N TYR A 71 -2.05 15.96 -9.30
CA TYR A 71 -0.67 16.11 -8.83
C TYR A 71 -0.61 16.57 -7.37
N ALA A 72 0.51 16.33 -6.71
CA ALA A 72 0.76 16.74 -5.33
C ALA A 72 2.14 17.36 -5.16
N PHE A 73 2.27 18.32 -4.26
CA PHE A 73 3.52 18.90 -3.83
C PHE A 73 4.30 17.88 -2.99
N LEU A 74 5.56 17.64 -3.34
CA LEU A 74 6.41 16.66 -2.67
C LEU A 74 7.47 17.32 -1.78
N GLY A 75 7.99 18.48 -2.15
CA GLY A 75 9.04 19.17 -1.43
C GLY A 75 9.63 20.34 -2.20
N LEU A 76 10.70 20.93 -1.68
CA LEU A 76 11.39 22.06 -2.29
C LEU A 76 12.79 21.64 -2.74
N CYS A 77 13.22 22.14 -3.90
CA CYS A 77 14.61 22.08 -4.33
C CYS A 77 15.39 23.16 -3.56
N VAL A 78 16.30 22.74 -2.68
CA VAL A 78 17.19 23.67 -1.98
C VAL A 78 18.42 23.86 -2.86
N GLU A 79 18.72 25.10 -3.24
CA GLU A 79 19.98 25.41 -3.94
C GLU A 79 21.16 25.17 -2.98
N ASN A 80 22.22 24.51 -3.47
CA ASN A 80 23.42 24.34 -2.67
C ASN A 80 24.05 25.71 -2.44
N PRO A 81 24.39 26.08 -1.19
CA PRO A 81 25.06 27.35 -0.90
C PRO A 81 26.51 27.43 -1.44
N GLU A 82 27.02 26.37 -2.09
CA GLU A 82 28.37 26.32 -2.67
C GLU A 82 28.44 26.80 -4.13
N ASP A 83 27.30 27.12 -4.76
CA ASP A 83 27.24 27.60 -6.16
C ASP A 83 27.24 29.15 -6.28
N GLU A 84 27.48 29.89 -5.18
CA GLU A 84 27.88 31.30 -5.29
C GLU A 84 29.36 31.36 -5.71
N GLU A 85 29.58 31.52 -7.02
CA GLU A 85 30.87 31.68 -7.66
C GLU A 85 31.78 32.68 -6.90
N ASP A 86 32.98 32.21 -6.59
CA ASP A 86 34.19 32.96 -6.25
C ASP A 86 34.48 34.02 -7.33
N ASP A 87 33.82 35.18 -7.25
CA ASP A 87 34.22 36.38 -7.98
C ASP A 87 35.50 36.91 -7.32
N GLY A 88 36.61 36.56 -7.94
CA GLY A 88 37.94 36.83 -7.44
C GLY A 88 38.22 38.30 -7.17
N THR A 89 38.66 38.57 -5.95
CA THR A 89 39.69 39.58 -5.72
C THR A 89 40.85 38.95 -4.97
N VAL A 90 41.91 38.68 -5.74
CA VAL A 90 43.27 38.51 -5.24
C VAL A 90 43.62 39.77 -4.46
N ASP A 91 43.90 39.64 -3.16
CA ASP A 91 44.81 40.55 -2.50
C ASP A 91 45.63 39.84 -1.41
N THR A 92 46.88 40.25 -1.42
CA THR A 92 48.09 39.66 -0.83
C THR A 92 48.24 39.82 0.68
N GLU A 93 48.94 38.83 1.24
CA GLU A 93 49.85 38.81 2.39
C GLU A 93 49.42 38.23 3.76
N PRO A 94 50.31 37.43 4.40
CA PRO A 94 50.03 36.72 5.64
C PRO A 94 50.62 37.44 6.86
N GLU A 95 49.94 37.48 8.02
CA GLU A 95 50.66 37.57 9.30
C GLU A 95 49.80 37.22 10.54
N THR A 96 50.24 36.14 11.21
CA THR A 96 50.34 35.91 12.67
C THR A 96 49.11 35.89 13.60
N MET A 97 49.07 34.80 14.38
CA MET A 97 48.20 34.53 15.52
C MET A 97 48.31 35.57 16.65
N SER A 98 47.19 35.89 17.30
CA SER A 98 47.16 35.96 18.77
C SER A 98 45.77 35.72 19.35
N HIS A 99 45.70 34.79 20.31
CA HIS A 99 44.58 34.58 21.22
C HIS A 99 44.38 35.79 22.13
N LYS A 100 43.10 36.15 22.41
CA LYS A 100 42.64 36.65 23.72
C LYS A 100 41.11 36.58 23.84
N THR A 101 40.69 36.35 25.07
CA THR A 101 39.40 35.86 25.58
C THR A 101 38.44 36.97 26.04
N ASP A 102 37.14 36.73 25.79
CA ASP A 102 35.90 37.10 26.53
C ASP A 102 35.50 38.58 26.71
N PRO A 103 34.26 38.89 27.19
CA PRO A 103 32.94 38.58 26.65
C PRO A 103 32.02 39.84 26.62
N GLU A 104 31.05 39.99 25.71
CA GLU A 104 29.75 40.66 25.99
C GLU A 104 28.83 40.77 24.77
N SER A 105 27.54 40.79 25.10
CA SER A 105 26.35 40.90 24.27
C SER A 105 26.43 41.70 22.97
N THR A 106 25.92 41.14 21.88
CA THR A 106 25.00 41.88 20.99
C THR A 106 24.07 40.87 20.32
N ALA A 107 22.77 41.14 20.42
CA ALA A 107 21.70 40.37 19.79
C ALA A 107 21.98 40.18 18.30
N ALA A 108 22.14 38.92 17.89
CA ALA A 108 22.11 38.54 16.49
C ALA A 108 20.68 38.75 15.97
N GLN A 109 20.41 39.95 15.46
CA GLN A 109 19.39 40.15 14.45
C GLN A 109 19.84 39.34 13.23
N SER A 110 19.37 38.10 13.13
CA SER A 110 19.42 37.35 11.89
C SER A 110 18.58 38.14 10.88
N ASN A 111 19.26 38.93 10.04
CA ASN A 111 18.71 39.46 8.81
C ASN A 111 18.20 38.26 8.00
N VAL A 112 16.90 37.99 8.12
CA VAL A 112 16.16 37.10 7.23
C VAL A 112 16.23 37.76 5.86
N ARG A 113 17.20 37.35 5.04
CA ARG A 113 17.21 37.64 3.62
C ARG A 113 15.93 37.03 3.05
N SER A 114 15.08 37.90 2.53
CA SER A 114 13.84 37.55 1.83
C SER A 114 14.15 36.81 0.52
N ASP A 115 13.46 35.69 0.33
CA ASP A 115 13.08 35.09 -0.96
C ASP A 115 14.23 34.68 -1.91
N GLN A 116 14.91 33.57 -1.58
CA GLN A 116 15.21 32.57 -2.60
C GLN A 116 14.02 31.61 -2.63
N THR A 117 13.14 31.78 -3.62
CA THR A 117 11.96 30.93 -3.80
C THR A 117 12.42 29.55 -4.25
N ALA A 118 12.65 28.66 -3.30
CA ALA A 118 13.01 27.27 -3.58
C ALA A 118 11.97 26.64 -4.52
N ASP A 119 12.43 26.08 -5.64
CA ASP A 119 11.55 25.55 -6.68
C ASP A 119 10.83 24.28 -6.17
N PRO A 120 9.49 24.24 -6.19
CA PRO A 120 8.77 23.10 -5.66
C PRO A 120 8.87 21.89 -6.61
N ILE A 121 9.10 20.73 -6.02
CA ILE A 121 9.05 19.42 -6.66
C ILE A 121 7.62 18.91 -6.57
N ILE A 122 7.02 18.64 -7.74
CA ILE A 122 5.64 18.17 -7.86
C ILE A 122 5.65 16.71 -8.30
N LEU A 123 4.86 15.89 -7.61
CA LEU A 123 4.59 14.50 -7.91
C LEU A 123 3.34 14.37 -8.80
N ASN A 124 3.51 13.72 -9.93
CA ASN A 124 2.41 13.25 -10.77
C ASN A 124 1.75 12.06 -10.10
N ILE A 125 0.54 12.25 -9.58
CA ILE A 125 -0.19 11.21 -8.86
C ILE A 125 -1.13 10.42 -9.77
N ASN A 126 -0.93 10.42 -11.09
CA ASN A 126 -1.72 9.58 -11.99
C ASN A 126 -1.30 8.11 -11.90
N ALA A 127 -2.25 7.20 -12.11
CA ALA A 127 -1.93 5.78 -12.21
C ALA A 127 -1.38 5.44 -13.61
N PRO A 128 -0.47 4.48 -13.73
CA PRO A 128 0.24 3.78 -12.67
C PRO A 128 1.55 4.50 -12.30
N PHE A 129 1.97 4.41 -11.03
CA PHE A 129 3.37 4.66 -10.68
C PHE A 129 3.82 3.74 -9.54
N SER A 130 5.14 3.51 -9.49
CA SER A 130 5.79 2.82 -8.38
C SER A 130 7.01 3.61 -7.92
N VAL A 131 7.14 3.82 -6.60
CA VAL A 131 8.29 4.51 -5.99
C VAL A 131 8.96 3.57 -4.99
N PHE A 132 10.30 3.50 -5.07
CA PHE A 132 11.14 2.89 -4.05
C PHE A 132 11.94 3.99 -3.34
N ILE A 133 11.79 4.08 -2.03
CA ILE A 133 12.46 5.03 -1.15
C ILE A 133 13.50 4.25 -0.34
N CYS A 134 14.78 4.51 -0.59
CA CYS A 134 15.90 3.83 0.06
C CYS A 134 16.73 4.83 0.83
N GLY A 135 17.24 4.44 1.99
CA GLY A 135 18.08 5.32 2.81
C GLY A 135 18.46 4.70 4.15
N SER A 136 19.41 5.31 4.84
CA SER A 136 19.82 4.89 6.18
C SER A 136 18.68 5.00 7.19
N GLN A 137 18.81 4.34 8.34
CA GLN A 137 17.86 4.51 9.44
C GLN A 137 17.83 5.99 9.86
N GLY A 138 16.63 6.55 10.00
CA GLY A 138 16.44 7.97 10.35
C GLY A 138 16.55 8.96 9.18
N SER A 139 16.75 8.51 7.93
CA SER A 139 16.86 9.40 6.76
C SER A 139 15.51 9.96 6.25
N GLY A 140 14.43 9.85 7.02
CA GLY A 140 13.10 10.36 6.65
C GLY A 140 12.35 9.57 5.57
N LYS A 141 12.60 8.26 5.41
CA LYS A 141 11.92 7.44 4.38
C LYS A 141 10.40 7.38 4.57
N SER A 142 9.95 7.05 5.78
CA SER A 142 8.54 6.93 6.13
C SER A 142 7.85 8.29 6.16
N HIS A 143 8.60 9.36 6.48
CA HIS A 143 8.16 10.74 6.27
C HIS A 143 7.89 11.04 4.78
N THR A 144 8.85 10.80 3.88
CA THR A 144 8.65 11.00 2.44
C THR A 144 7.49 10.16 1.90
N MET A 145 7.35 8.91 2.35
CA MET A 145 6.20 8.06 2.02
C MET A 145 4.89 8.69 2.50
N SER A 146 4.85 9.26 3.71
CA SER A 146 3.68 9.93 4.27
C SER A 146 3.31 11.19 3.47
N CYS A 147 4.28 11.98 3.01
CA CYS A 147 4.03 13.11 2.11
C CYS A 147 3.41 12.65 0.78
N MET A 148 3.91 11.56 0.19
CA MET A 148 3.32 10.98 -1.02
C MET A 148 1.91 10.45 -0.78
N LEU A 149 1.66 9.83 0.38
CA LEU A 149 0.33 9.37 0.79
C LEU A 149 -0.64 10.53 1.00
N GLU A 150 -0.21 11.60 1.68
CA GLU A 150 -1.00 12.80 1.87
C GLU A 150 -1.46 13.39 0.53
N GLY A 151 -0.53 13.53 -0.42
CA GLY A 151 -0.85 13.99 -1.78
C GLY A 151 -1.79 13.06 -2.56
N CYS A 152 -1.81 11.77 -2.23
CA CYS A 152 -2.69 10.78 -2.84
C CYS A 152 -4.10 10.74 -2.21
N LEU A 153 -4.28 11.29 -1.01
CA LEU A 153 -5.48 11.09 -0.20
C LEU A 153 -6.20 12.40 0.12
N SER A 154 -5.47 13.49 0.35
CA SER A 154 -6.01 14.78 0.76
C SER A 154 -6.42 15.64 -0.44
N PRO A 155 -7.72 16.02 -0.59
CA PRO A 155 -8.18 16.93 -1.64
C PRO A 155 -7.86 18.41 -1.36
N ASP A 156 -6.81 18.71 -0.59
CA ASP A 156 -6.47 20.08 -0.21
C ASP A 156 -5.70 20.79 -1.34
N ASP A 157 -6.28 21.87 -1.86
CA ASP A 157 -5.70 22.69 -2.93
C ASP A 157 -4.32 23.27 -2.58
N ARG A 158 -3.97 23.34 -1.29
CA ARG A 158 -2.63 23.76 -0.83
C ARG A 158 -1.56 22.70 -1.04
N ILE A 159 -1.96 21.43 -1.10
CA ILE A 159 -1.08 20.27 -1.24
C ILE A 159 -1.02 19.82 -2.69
N GLY A 160 -2.01 20.16 -3.51
CA GLY A 160 -1.98 19.91 -4.95
C GLY A 160 -3.38 19.89 -5.55
N ARG A 161 -3.52 19.22 -6.70
CA ARG A 161 -4.79 19.01 -7.36
C ARG A 161 -5.15 17.53 -7.29
N LEU A 162 -6.13 17.18 -6.47
CA LEU A 162 -6.64 15.81 -6.32
C LEU A 162 -8.17 15.79 -6.48
N PRO A 163 -8.70 15.82 -7.71
CA PRO A 163 -10.14 15.77 -7.96
C PRO A 163 -10.76 14.43 -7.54
N ASN A 164 -9.97 13.35 -7.56
CA ASN A 164 -10.41 12.01 -7.22
C ASN A 164 -9.55 11.43 -6.10
N PRO A 165 -9.83 11.76 -4.82
CA PRO A 165 -9.12 11.18 -3.70
C PRO A 165 -9.11 9.67 -3.72
N LEU A 166 -7.94 9.10 -3.45
CA LEU A 166 -7.71 7.66 -3.50
C LEU A 166 -8.13 7.01 -2.17
N SER A 167 -8.13 5.68 -2.16
CA SER A 167 -8.11 4.89 -0.94
C SER A 167 -6.70 4.33 -0.75
N GLY A 168 -6.18 4.44 0.47
CA GLY A 168 -4.83 4.01 0.82
C GLY A 168 -4.81 2.80 1.75
N ILE A 169 -3.84 1.91 1.52
CA ILE A 169 -3.46 0.87 2.49
C ILE A 169 -1.96 0.92 2.75
N VAL A 170 -1.54 0.84 4.02
CA VAL A 170 -0.14 0.76 4.45
C VAL A 170 0.09 -0.59 5.13
N PHE A 171 1.15 -1.27 4.74
CA PHE A 171 1.65 -2.46 5.41
C PHE A 171 2.83 -2.09 6.28
N TYR A 172 2.72 -2.34 7.59
CA TYR A 172 3.75 -2.01 8.57
C TYR A 172 4.04 -3.21 9.46
N PHE A 173 5.31 -3.60 9.52
CA PHE A 173 5.79 -4.69 10.37
C PHE A 173 7.15 -4.32 10.97
N ALA A 174 7.19 -4.27 12.30
CA ALA A 174 8.38 -4.03 13.09
C ALA A 174 8.35 -4.91 14.36
N ALA A 175 9.33 -4.71 15.26
CA ALA A 175 9.35 -5.38 16.55
C ALA A 175 8.06 -5.11 17.35
N ALA A 176 7.64 -6.05 18.20
CA ALA A 176 6.35 -5.94 18.90
C ALA A 176 6.25 -4.73 19.87
N ASP A 177 7.38 -4.20 20.33
CA ASP A 177 7.51 -2.99 21.16
C ASP A 177 7.79 -1.72 20.34
N SER A 178 7.69 -1.78 19.01
CA SER A 178 7.89 -0.63 18.13
C SER A 178 6.88 0.48 18.40
N ALA A 179 7.25 1.70 17.99
CA ALA A 179 6.34 2.82 17.92
C ALA A 179 5.19 2.56 16.91
N ALA A 180 4.24 3.49 16.88
CA ALA A 180 3.22 3.54 15.83
C ALA A 180 3.87 3.71 14.44
N CYS A 181 3.23 3.18 13.40
CA CYS A 181 3.59 3.50 12.01
C CYS A 181 3.54 5.01 11.79
N GLU A 182 4.57 5.59 11.16
CA GLU A 182 4.64 7.05 10.95
C GLU A 182 3.49 7.57 10.08
N ALA A 183 2.96 6.76 9.16
CA ALA A 183 1.79 7.13 8.36
C ALA A 183 0.54 7.43 9.21
N ALA A 184 0.50 6.98 10.46
CA ALA A 184 -0.58 7.30 11.39
C ALA A 184 -0.62 8.76 11.85
N TYR A 185 0.46 9.53 11.63
CA TYR A 185 0.44 10.97 11.87
C TYR A 185 -0.47 11.73 10.88
N LEU A 186 -0.86 11.11 9.76
CA LEU A 186 -1.87 11.63 8.84
C LEU A 186 -3.30 11.49 9.38
N CYS A 187 -3.48 11.46 10.70
CA CYS A 187 -4.76 11.14 11.35
C CYS A 187 -5.89 12.08 10.91
N SER A 188 -5.61 13.32 10.53
CA SER A 188 -6.59 14.26 9.96
C SER A 188 -7.35 13.73 8.75
N LEU A 189 -6.83 12.71 8.05
CA LEU A 189 -7.47 12.06 6.91
C LEU A 189 -8.48 10.97 7.30
N GLY A 190 -8.62 10.63 8.58
CA GLY A 190 -9.41 9.48 9.00
C GLY A 190 -8.64 8.17 8.79
N ILE A 191 -7.98 7.70 9.84
CA ILE A 191 -7.10 6.53 9.80
C ILE A 191 -7.76 5.33 10.49
N LYS A 192 -7.74 4.20 9.79
CA LYS A 192 -8.14 2.91 10.32
C LYS A 192 -6.90 2.03 10.51
N VAL A 193 -6.54 1.71 11.74
CA VAL A 193 -5.44 0.80 12.03
C VAL A 193 -6.00 -0.59 12.31
N ILE A 194 -5.59 -1.57 11.52
CA ILE A 194 -5.98 -2.96 11.66
C ILE A 194 -4.80 -3.73 12.27
N VAL A 195 -5.05 -4.45 13.36
CA VAL A 195 -4.00 -5.15 14.13
C VAL A 195 -4.41 -6.58 14.48
N PRO A 196 -3.46 -7.51 14.67
CA PRO A 196 -3.75 -8.83 15.20
C PRO A 196 -4.50 -8.77 16.54
N SER A 197 -5.44 -9.70 16.74
CA SER A 197 -6.24 -9.79 17.97
C SER A 197 -5.39 -9.93 19.24
N THR A 198 -4.24 -10.59 19.11
CA THR A 198 -3.25 -10.83 20.16
C THR A 198 -2.57 -9.57 20.69
N ASN A 199 -2.52 -8.48 19.90
CA ASN A 199 -1.85 -7.24 20.28
C ASN A 199 -2.75 -6.00 20.21
N LEU A 200 -4.07 -6.20 20.12
CA LEU A 200 -5.06 -5.14 19.97
C LEU A 200 -4.96 -4.07 21.07
N SER A 201 -5.03 -4.47 22.34
CA SER A 201 -5.05 -3.53 23.48
C SER A 201 -3.76 -2.70 23.58
N LYS A 202 -2.62 -3.32 23.27
CA LYS A 202 -1.32 -2.63 23.31
C LYS A 202 -1.21 -1.62 22.18
N ARG A 203 -1.58 -2.00 20.96
CA ARG A 203 -1.57 -1.11 19.79
C ARG A 203 -2.57 0.03 19.98
N GLN A 204 -3.76 -0.24 20.52
CA GLN A 204 -4.70 0.81 20.95
C GLN A 204 -4.03 1.84 21.88
N SER A 205 -3.28 1.39 22.89
CA SER A 205 -2.54 2.28 23.78
C SER A 205 -1.49 3.12 23.03
N ILE A 206 -0.68 2.50 22.16
CA ILE A 206 0.36 3.17 21.37
C ILE A 206 -0.24 4.23 20.44
N TYR A 207 -1.22 3.88 19.62
CA TYR A 207 -1.83 4.81 18.66
C TYR A 207 -2.66 5.91 19.36
N SER A 208 -3.23 5.65 20.54
CA SER A 208 -3.98 6.67 21.30
C SER A 208 -3.13 7.84 21.81
N GLN A 209 -1.80 7.67 21.83
CA GLN A 209 -0.86 8.72 22.25
C GLN A 209 -0.59 9.76 21.15
N LEU A 210 -0.97 9.46 19.90
CA LEU A 210 -0.78 10.39 18.79
C LEU A 210 -1.73 11.59 18.92
N SER A 211 -1.23 12.77 18.59
CA SER A 211 -2.05 13.99 18.53
C SER A 211 -3.14 13.83 17.47
N GLY A 212 -4.40 14.15 17.79
CA GLY A 212 -5.54 14.01 16.87
C GLY A 212 -6.13 12.60 16.73
N ALA A 213 -5.51 11.57 17.32
CA ALA A 213 -5.98 10.19 17.18
C ALA A 213 -7.37 9.94 17.78
N LYS A 214 -7.73 10.61 18.88
CA LYS A 214 -9.02 10.40 19.55
C LYS A 214 -10.23 10.67 18.66
N GLU A 215 -10.09 11.58 17.71
CA GLU A 215 -11.19 12.03 16.84
C GLU A 215 -11.17 11.31 15.50
N ASN A 216 -9.97 11.02 14.97
CA ASN A 216 -9.81 10.61 13.58
C ASN A 216 -9.05 9.29 13.39
N LEU A 217 -8.74 8.55 14.46
CA LEU A 217 -8.06 7.26 14.36
C LEU A 217 -8.81 6.17 15.13
N THR A 218 -9.07 5.06 14.45
CA THR A 218 -9.67 3.86 15.04
C THR A 218 -8.70 2.69 14.95
N VAL A 219 -8.54 1.92 16.04
CA VAL A 219 -7.74 0.68 16.04
C VAL A 219 -8.66 -0.52 16.21
N GLU A 220 -8.62 -1.44 15.25
CA GLU A 220 -9.54 -2.55 15.11
C GLU A 220 -8.82 -3.89 14.93
N GLU A 221 -9.48 -4.97 15.35
CA GLU A 221 -9.00 -6.34 15.16
C GLU A 221 -9.03 -6.74 13.67
N LEU A 222 -7.93 -7.31 13.18
CA LEU A 222 -7.83 -7.93 11.87
C LEU A 222 -8.78 -9.12 11.75
N PHE A 223 -9.69 -9.03 10.78
CA PHE A 223 -10.45 -10.19 10.31
C PHE A 223 -10.68 -10.10 8.80
N PHE A 224 -10.88 -11.26 8.18
CA PHE A 224 -11.32 -11.41 6.80
C PHE A 224 -12.78 -11.85 6.78
N LEU A 225 -13.52 -11.38 5.79
CA LEU A 225 -14.84 -11.93 5.48
C LEU A 225 -14.68 -13.24 4.73
N ASP A 226 -15.65 -14.14 4.88
CA ASP A 226 -15.74 -15.35 4.06
C ASP A 226 -15.71 -15.05 2.54
N THR A 227 -16.28 -13.92 2.14
CA THR A 227 -16.28 -13.43 0.74
C THR A 227 -14.93 -12.90 0.26
N HIS A 228 -14.00 -12.59 1.17
CA HIS A 228 -12.63 -12.16 0.82
C HIS A 228 -11.72 -13.35 0.48
N LEU A 229 -12.10 -14.54 0.92
CA LEU A 229 -11.26 -15.72 0.78
C LEU A 229 -11.55 -16.45 -0.53
N ASN A 230 -10.48 -16.95 -1.12
CA ASN A 230 -10.51 -17.82 -2.28
C ASN A 230 -9.57 -19.01 -2.03
N ALA A 231 -9.47 -19.93 -2.99
CA ALA A 231 -8.64 -21.11 -2.83
C ALA A 231 -7.15 -20.79 -2.61
N ALA A 232 -6.64 -19.69 -3.21
CA ALA A 232 -5.26 -19.27 -3.06
C ALA A 232 -5.01 -18.64 -1.67
N SER A 233 -5.82 -17.68 -1.25
CA SER A 233 -5.67 -17.07 0.08
C SER A 233 -5.90 -18.06 1.22
N PHE A 234 -6.83 -19.03 1.04
CA PHE A 234 -6.98 -20.12 2.00
C PHE A 234 -5.74 -21.03 2.05
N GLN A 235 -5.12 -21.36 0.91
CA GLN A 235 -3.87 -22.10 0.90
C GLN A 235 -2.75 -21.33 1.61
N GLU A 236 -2.63 -20.02 1.39
CA GLU A 236 -1.64 -19.18 2.08
C GLU A 236 -1.88 -19.12 3.59
N LEU A 237 -3.12 -18.93 4.02
CA LEU A 237 -3.48 -19.01 5.44
C LEU A 237 -3.19 -20.38 6.03
N MET A 238 -3.32 -21.45 5.26
CA MET A 238 -3.04 -22.80 5.73
C MET A 238 -1.55 -23.17 5.68
N ALA A 239 -0.76 -22.54 4.80
CA ALA A 239 0.67 -22.79 4.60
C ALA A 239 1.58 -21.92 5.49
N PHE A 240 1.00 -21.21 6.45
CA PHE A 240 1.71 -20.34 7.38
C PHE A 240 2.63 -21.13 8.32
N SER A 241 3.85 -20.63 8.55
CA SER A 241 5.01 -21.32 9.18
C SER A 241 5.74 -22.28 8.22
N ASN A 242 7.04 -22.50 8.45
CA ASN A 242 7.94 -23.11 7.46
C ASN A 242 8.54 -24.44 7.94
N THR A 243 7.71 -25.35 8.48
CA THR A 243 8.16 -26.68 8.92
C THR A 243 7.92 -27.76 7.86
N ALA A 244 8.84 -28.71 7.70
CA ALA A 244 8.71 -29.83 6.73
C ALA A 244 7.41 -30.64 6.89
N GLU A 245 6.77 -30.60 8.05
CA GLU A 245 5.45 -31.19 8.33
C GLU A 245 4.29 -30.53 7.56
N LEU A 246 4.46 -29.29 7.06
CA LEU A 246 3.46 -28.58 6.25
C LEU A 246 3.13 -29.27 4.93
N LEU A 247 4.13 -29.90 4.29
CA LEU A 247 3.97 -30.43 2.95
C LEU A 247 2.92 -31.55 2.89
N LEU A 248 2.73 -32.30 3.97
CA LEU A 248 1.88 -33.50 3.98
C LEU A 248 0.40 -33.19 4.25
N TYR A 249 0.06 -32.31 5.21
CA TYR A 249 -1.34 -31.89 5.36
C TYR A 249 -1.77 -30.91 4.26
N MET A 250 -0.83 -30.16 3.67
CA MET A 250 -1.10 -29.33 2.49
C MET A 250 -1.53 -30.13 1.27
N MET A 251 -0.98 -31.32 1.05
CA MET A 251 -1.47 -32.20 -0.01
C MET A 251 -2.95 -32.52 0.19
N VAL A 252 -3.35 -32.78 1.43
CA VAL A 252 -4.74 -33.09 1.78
C VAL A 252 -5.65 -31.88 1.65
N VAL A 253 -5.21 -30.72 2.11
CA VAL A 253 -5.96 -29.47 1.96
C VAL A 253 -6.15 -29.13 0.48
N LYS A 254 -5.12 -29.27 -0.35
CA LYS A 254 -5.21 -29.11 -1.81
C LYS A 254 -6.19 -30.11 -2.43
N GLN A 255 -6.24 -31.35 -1.95
CA GLN A 255 -7.20 -32.34 -2.42
C GLN A 255 -8.64 -31.99 -2.03
N VAL A 256 -8.88 -31.53 -0.79
CA VAL A 256 -10.21 -31.06 -0.35
C VAL A 256 -10.66 -29.87 -1.20
N LEU A 257 -9.77 -28.88 -1.40
CA LEU A 257 -10.06 -27.73 -2.26
C LEU A 257 -10.42 -28.15 -3.68
N ARG A 258 -9.63 -29.04 -4.28
CA ARG A 258 -9.89 -29.58 -5.63
C ARG A 258 -11.25 -30.28 -5.68
N ASN A 259 -11.54 -31.16 -4.73
CA ASN A 259 -12.80 -31.90 -4.69
C ASN A 259 -14.01 -30.97 -4.53
N HIS A 260 -13.91 -29.96 -3.66
CA HIS A 260 -14.98 -28.98 -3.46
C HIS A 260 -15.21 -28.11 -4.70
N VAL A 261 -14.14 -27.60 -5.33
CA VAL A 261 -14.26 -26.81 -6.56
C VAL A 261 -14.81 -27.67 -7.72
N MET A 262 -14.39 -28.93 -7.86
CA MET A 262 -14.91 -29.83 -8.90
C MET A 262 -16.34 -30.32 -8.64
N GLY A 263 -16.73 -30.50 -7.37
CA GLY A 263 -18.04 -31.00 -6.98
C GLY A 263 -19.11 -29.91 -6.82
N SER A 264 -18.71 -28.65 -6.68
CA SER A 264 -19.62 -27.51 -6.63
C SER A 264 -20.24 -27.25 -8.00
N ALA A 265 -21.57 -27.20 -8.07
CA ALA A 265 -22.31 -26.96 -9.32
C ALA A 265 -21.87 -25.66 -10.04
N ASN A 266 -21.31 -24.69 -9.29
CA ASN A 266 -20.83 -23.42 -9.82
C ASN A 266 -19.30 -23.25 -9.70
N GLN A 267 -18.56 -24.29 -9.29
CA GLN A 267 -17.11 -24.25 -9.05
C GLN A 267 -16.67 -23.09 -8.15
N ARG A 268 -17.52 -22.70 -7.19
CA ARG A 268 -17.26 -21.58 -6.28
C ARG A 268 -16.55 -22.07 -5.04
N PHE A 269 -15.66 -21.23 -4.53
CA PHE A 269 -15.02 -21.42 -3.23
C PHE A 269 -15.99 -20.97 -2.12
N ASP A 270 -16.22 -21.84 -1.13
CA ASP A 270 -16.95 -21.52 0.11
C ASP A 270 -16.10 -21.90 1.33
N PHE A 271 -15.63 -20.89 2.07
CA PHE A 271 -14.78 -21.10 3.24
C PHE A 271 -15.44 -21.98 4.30
N PHE A 272 -16.72 -21.74 4.63
CA PHE A 272 -17.40 -22.46 5.71
C PHE A 272 -17.69 -23.90 5.33
N GLU A 273 -18.03 -24.17 4.07
CA GLU A 273 -18.21 -25.54 3.58
C GLU A 273 -16.89 -26.31 3.65
N ILE A 274 -15.80 -25.76 3.09
CA ILE A 274 -14.47 -26.40 3.11
C ILE A 274 -14.00 -26.63 4.55
N ARG A 275 -14.14 -25.62 5.42
CA ARG A 275 -13.80 -25.70 6.84
C ARG A 275 -14.56 -26.83 7.53
N ASN A 276 -15.87 -26.93 7.30
CA ASN A 276 -16.71 -27.97 7.91
C ASN A 276 -16.35 -29.37 7.36
N GLN A 277 -16.09 -29.50 6.07
CA GLN A 277 -15.61 -30.75 5.47
C GLN A 277 -14.30 -31.23 6.13
N ILE A 278 -13.33 -30.33 6.33
CA ILE A 278 -12.06 -30.66 7.00
C ILE A 278 -12.33 -31.07 8.45
N ARG A 279 -13.14 -30.30 9.20
CA ARG A 279 -13.46 -30.59 10.60
C ARG A 279 -14.18 -31.93 10.78
N ASP A 280 -15.15 -32.23 9.91
CA ASP A 280 -15.92 -33.46 10.00
C ASP A 280 -15.04 -34.67 9.71
N SER A 281 -14.17 -34.57 8.70
CA SER A 281 -13.19 -35.63 8.42
C SER A 281 -12.12 -35.77 9.52
N LEU A 282 -11.75 -34.70 10.23
CA LEU A 282 -10.89 -34.81 11.42
C LEU A 282 -11.58 -35.56 12.58
N LYS A 283 -12.91 -35.44 12.72
CA LYS A 283 -13.71 -36.11 13.77
C LYS A 283 -14.04 -37.57 13.45
N LYS A 284 -14.04 -37.97 12.18
CA LYS A 284 -14.34 -39.35 11.77
C LYS A 284 -13.32 -40.32 12.37
N LYS A 285 -13.79 -41.20 13.25
CA LYS A 285 -13.02 -42.38 13.67
C LYS A 285 -12.93 -43.33 12.48
N VAL A 286 -11.71 -43.67 12.05
CA VAL A 286 -11.49 -44.71 11.03
C VAL A 286 -12.09 -46.00 11.56
N LYS A 287 -13.25 -46.43 11.04
CA LYS A 287 -13.77 -47.77 11.32
C LYS A 287 -12.82 -48.76 10.68
N LYS A 288 -12.33 -49.75 11.46
CA LYS A 288 -11.35 -50.77 11.01
C LYS A 288 -11.77 -51.53 9.74
N ASN A 289 -13.07 -51.53 9.38
CA ASN A 289 -13.63 -52.25 8.23
C ASN A 289 -14.43 -51.35 7.27
N ALA A 290 -14.16 -50.04 7.20
CA ALA A 290 -14.82 -49.19 6.20
C ALA A 290 -14.27 -49.49 4.80
N ALA A 291 -15.17 -49.55 3.80
CA ALA A 291 -14.86 -49.52 2.37
C ALA A 291 -13.82 -48.42 2.06
N PRO A 292 -13.04 -48.52 0.95
CA PRO A 292 -12.18 -47.43 0.51
C PRO A 292 -13.02 -46.15 0.44
N SER A 293 -12.85 -45.29 1.44
CA SER A 293 -13.49 -44.00 1.52
C SER A 293 -12.58 -43.03 0.79
N ASP A 294 -13.13 -42.22 -0.11
CA ASP A 294 -12.46 -41.08 -0.74
C ASP A 294 -12.15 -39.94 0.26
N ASP A 295 -12.05 -40.24 1.55
CA ASP A 295 -11.74 -39.26 2.59
C ASP A 295 -10.26 -38.88 2.49
N PRO A 296 -9.94 -37.67 2.01
CA PRO A 296 -8.56 -37.28 1.75
C PRO A 296 -7.74 -37.18 3.05
N LEU A 297 -8.41 -37.14 4.22
CA LEU A 297 -7.80 -37.04 5.55
C LEU A 297 -7.51 -38.39 6.21
N LYS A 298 -7.85 -39.53 5.57
CA LYS A 298 -7.64 -40.89 6.13
C LYS A 298 -6.17 -41.22 6.35
N ASN A 299 -5.28 -40.67 5.52
CA ASN A 299 -3.85 -40.99 5.52
C ASN A 299 -2.99 -40.07 6.42
N LEU A 300 -3.59 -39.07 7.09
CA LEU A 300 -2.82 -38.22 8.01
C LEU A 300 -2.52 -38.92 9.33
N SER A 301 -1.30 -38.73 9.82
CA SER A 301 -0.88 -39.17 11.16
C SER A 301 -1.66 -38.42 12.26
N PRO A 302 -1.74 -38.96 13.49
CA PRO A 302 -2.37 -38.26 14.60
C PRO A 302 -1.78 -36.87 14.86
N GLN A 303 -0.45 -36.72 14.76
CA GLN A 303 0.24 -35.43 14.91
C GLN A 303 -0.16 -34.44 13.82
N GLN A 304 -0.24 -34.88 12.56
CA GLN A 304 -0.67 -34.03 11.44
C GLN A 304 -2.13 -33.58 11.58
N LYS A 305 -3.01 -34.45 12.08
CA LYS A 305 -4.40 -34.08 12.38
C LYS A 305 -4.48 -33.03 13.47
N THR A 306 -3.66 -33.13 14.51
CA THR A 306 -3.55 -32.11 15.57
C THR A 306 -3.09 -30.77 14.99
N HIS A 307 -2.01 -30.76 14.20
CA HIS A 307 -1.49 -29.53 13.60
C HIS A 307 -2.51 -28.87 12.66
N LEU A 308 -3.15 -29.66 11.79
CA LEU A 308 -4.22 -29.17 10.91
C LEU A 308 -5.38 -28.58 11.70
N SER A 309 -5.80 -29.24 12.79
CA SER A 309 -6.86 -28.74 13.66
C SER A 309 -6.49 -27.42 14.36
N GLN A 310 -5.24 -27.30 14.83
CA GLN A 310 -4.73 -26.06 15.42
C GLN A 310 -4.70 -24.92 14.39
N ARG A 311 -4.20 -25.21 13.18
CA ARG A 311 -4.16 -24.24 12.07
C ARG A 311 -5.55 -23.76 11.69
N LEU A 312 -6.51 -24.67 11.55
CA LEU A 312 -7.90 -24.33 11.24
C LEU A 312 -8.51 -23.46 12.33
N SER A 313 -8.19 -23.71 13.61
CA SER A 313 -8.66 -22.88 14.73
C SER A 313 -8.10 -21.45 14.69
N LEU A 314 -6.86 -21.26 14.25
CA LEU A 314 -6.28 -19.93 14.10
C LEU A 314 -6.97 -19.15 12.98
N ILE A 315 -7.19 -19.81 11.83
CA ILE A 315 -7.90 -19.21 10.71
C ILE A 315 -9.34 -18.87 11.10
N ASP A 316 -10.01 -19.76 11.84
CA ASP A 316 -11.37 -19.50 12.33
C ASP A 316 -11.48 -18.27 13.22
N ALA A 317 -10.43 -17.94 13.98
CA ALA A 317 -10.40 -16.73 14.79
C ALA A 317 -10.29 -15.46 13.91
N MET A 318 -9.69 -15.58 12.71
CA MET A 318 -9.48 -14.47 11.78
C MET A 318 -10.59 -14.33 10.74
N VAL A 319 -11.52 -15.27 10.61
CA VAL A 319 -12.55 -15.26 9.55
C VAL A 319 -13.95 -15.08 10.12
N LYS A 320 -14.65 -14.04 9.66
CA LYS A 320 -16.03 -13.72 10.03
C LYS A 320 -16.96 -13.92 8.83
N SER A 321 -18.21 -14.28 9.09
CA SER A 321 -19.21 -14.34 8.03
C SER A 321 -19.64 -12.92 7.64
N SER A 322 -19.60 -12.62 6.34
CA SER A 322 -20.10 -11.38 5.73
C SER A 322 -21.53 -11.04 6.16
N LYS A 323 -22.37 -12.04 6.46
CA LYS A 323 -23.74 -11.85 6.96
C LYS A 323 -23.82 -11.25 8.37
N ASN A 324 -22.77 -11.41 9.18
CA ASN A 324 -22.77 -11.06 10.60
C ASN A 324 -21.72 -10.00 10.98
N ALA A 325 -20.73 -9.73 10.13
CA ALA A 325 -19.57 -8.91 10.46
C ALA A 325 -19.88 -7.40 10.62
N GLY A 326 -21.02 -6.93 10.10
CA GLY A 326 -21.47 -5.54 10.20
C GLY A 326 -20.66 -4.52 9.38
N LYS A 327 -19.41 -4.84 9.02
CA LYS A 327 -18.54 -4.02 8.16
C LYS A 327 -17.49 -4.87 7.44
N ASP A 328 -16.95 -4.28 6.38
CA ASP A 328 -15.78 -4.77 5.65
C ASP A 328 -14.59 -3.84 5.91
N LEU A 329 -13.52 -4.37 6.51
CA LEU A 329 -12.34 -3.59 6.88
C LEU A 329 -11.57 -3.04 5.67
N PHE A 330 -11.60 -3.76 4.55
CA PHE A 330 -10.82 -3.49 3.34
C PHE A 330 -11.63 -2.83 2.24
N LYS A 331 -12.91 -2.55 2.49
CA LYS A 331 -13.73 -1.76 1.59
C LYS A 331 -13.09 -0.40 1.39
N ALA A 332 -12.91 -0.03 0.13
CA ALA A 332 -12.26 1.21 -0.18
C ALA A 332 -13.20 2.40 -0.07
N GLU A 333 -12.66 3.46 0.51
CA GLU A 333 -13.33 4.71 0.75
C GLU A 333 -12.38 5.84 0.35
N ARG A 334 -12.91 6.87 -0.33
CA ARG A 334 -12.13 8.03 -0.76
C ARG A 334 -11.60 8.79 0.45
N ASN A 335 -10.39 9.33 0.35
CA ASN A 335 -9.78 10.11 1.42
C ASN A 335 -9.71 9.31 2.74
N THR A 336 -9.29 8.05 2.67
CA THR A 336 -9.08 7.22 3.86
C THR A 336 -7.77 6.45 3.75
N LEU A 337 -7.15 6.21 4.91
CA LEU A 337 -5.94 5.40 5.02
C LEU A 337 -6.17 4.24 5.98
N THR A 338 -5.97 3.03 5.49
CA THR A 338 -5.97 1.81 6.31
C THR A 338 -4.53 1.38 6.59
N ILE A 339 -4.12 1.27 7.84
CA ILE A 339 -2.80 0.77 8.23
C ILE A 339 -2.96 -0.64 8.77
N THR A 340 -2.40 -1.64 8.09
CA THR A 340 -2.30 -2.99 8.64
C THR A 340 -0.98 -3.11 9.39
N ASP A 341 -1.04 -3.01 10.72
CA ASP A 341 0.12 -3.11 11.61
C ASP A 341 0.17 -4.51 12.21
N LEU A 342 1.09 -5.34 11.69
CA LEU A 342 1.26 -6.74 12.12
C LEU A 342 2.39 -6.91 13.14
N SER A 343 2.84 -5.82 13.77
CA SER A 343 3.95 -5.84 14.72
C SER A 343 3.51 -6.49 16.05
N ASP A 344 3.65 -7.80 16.12
CA ASP A 344 3.12 -8.70 17.16
C ASP A 344 4.16 -9.77 17.54
N LEU A 345 4.17 -10.22 18.80
CA LEU A 345 5.12 -11.22 19.31
C LEU A 345 4.94 -12.62 18.69
N PHE A 346 3.77 -12.92 18.15
CA PHE A 346 3.39 -14.21 17.58
C PHE A 346 3.41 -14.23 16.06
N ILE A 347 3.77 -13.11 15.42
CA ILE A 347 3.87 -12.99 13.97
C ILE A 347 5.35 -12.80 13.59
N ASP A 348 5.88 -13.76 12.84
CA ASP A 348 7.20 -13.62 12.21
C ASP A 348 7.11 -12.91 10.85
N ALA A 349 8.26 -12.62 10.24
CA ALA A 349 8.32 -11.93 8.95
C ALA A 349 7.60 -12.69 7.81
N ALA A 350 7.65 -14.02 7.80
CA ALA A 350 7.00 -14.83 6.77
C ALA A 350 5.46 -14.83 6.94
N ALA A 351 5.01 -14.87 8.18
CA ALA A 351 3.63 -14.73 8.59
C ALA A 351 3.07 -13.34 8.24
N ALA A 352 3.79 -12.27 8.57
CA ALA A 352 3.42 -10.91 8.22
C ALA A 352 3.29 -10.74 6.70
N TYR A 353 4.27 -11.25 5.95
CA TYR A 353 4.23 -11.27 4.48
C TYR A 353 2.97 -11.94 3.92
N ALA A 354 2.65 -13.16 4.36
CA ALA A 354 1.49 -13.87 3.86
C ALA A 354 0.17 -13.11 4.16
N LEU A 355 0.05 -12.52 5.35
CA LEU A 355 -1.11 -11.70 5.70
C LEU A 355 -1.20 -10.42 4.86
N PHE A 356 -0.09 -9.71 4.66
CA PHE A 356 -0.05 -8.53 3.79
C PHE A 356 -0.45 -8.87 2.36
N LYS A 357 0.01 -10.00 1.83
CA LYS A 357 -0.38 -10.47 0.50
C LYS A 357 -1.89 -10.67 0.38
N ILE A 358 -2.52 -11.29 1.37
CA ILE A 358 -3.97 -11.46 1.41
C ILE A 358 -4.68 -10.11 1.53
N CYS A 359 -4.25 -9.24 2.46
CA CYS A 359 -4.81 -7.90 2.62
C CYS A 359 -4.74 -7.09 1.32
N MET A 360 -3.60 -7.14 0.63
CA MET A 360 -3.39 -6.48 -0.65
C MET A 360 -4.33 -7.03 -1.73
N SER A 361 -4.45 -8.35 -1.84
CA SER A 361 -5.37 -8.99 -2.80
C SER A 361 -6.80 -8.51 -2.58
N VAL A 362 -7.27 -8.57 -1.33
CA VAL A 362 -8.64 -8.17 -0.96
C VAL A 362 -8.89 -6.69 -1.26
N PHE A 363 -7.94 -5.82 -0.90
CA PHE A 363 -8.05 -4.37 -1.12
C PHE A 363 -8.07 -3.97 -2.60
N LEU A 364 -7.28 -4.67 -3.43
CA LEU A 364 -7.20 -4.42 -4.87
C LEU A 364 -8.34 -5.09 -5.67
N GLU A 365 -8.95 -6.16 -5.15
CA GLU A 365 -10.08 -6.84 -5.78
C GLU A 365 -11.44 -6.18 -5.52
N ASP A 366 -11.54 -5.25 -4.56
CA ASP A 366 -12.75 -4.48 -4.31
C ASP A 366 -13.18 -3.72 -5.59
N GLN A 367 -14.48 -3.82 -5.90
CA GLN A 367 -15.06 -3.39 -7.19
C GLN A 367 -15.46 -1.91 -7.21
N SER A 368 -15.06 -1.12 -6.21
CA SER A 368 -15.31 0.33 -6.22
C SER A 368 -14.56 1.02 -7.35
N ASP A 369 -15.05 2.21 -7.72
CA ASP A 369 -14.46 3.05 -8.75
C ASP A 369 -13.39 4.01 -8.22
N ILE A 370 -12.79 3.67 -7.09
CA ILE A 370 -11.86 4.52 -6.35
C ILE A 370 -10.42 4.07 -6.66
N GLY A 371 -9.55 5.00 -7.10
CA GLY A 371 -8.15 4.67 -7.33
C GLY A 371 -7.43 4.25 -6.05
N ARG A 372 -6.34 3.48 -6.19
CA ARG A 372 -5.66 2.83 -5.06
C ARG A 372 -4.24 3.34 -4.87
N VAL A 373 -3.81 3.44 -3.61
CA VAL A 373 -2.39 3.55 -3.24
C VAL A 373 -2.05 2.50 -2.18
N VAL A 374 -1.01 1.71 -2.45
CA VAL A 374 -0.50 0.67 -1.56
C VAL A 374 0.90 1.10 -1.11
N ALA A 375 1.11 1.22 0.19
CA ALA A 375 2.37 1.60 0.78
C ALA A 375 2.96 0.45 1.61
N LEU A 376 4.25 0.23 1.49
CA LEU A 376 5.01 -0.73 2.28
C LEU A 376 6.05 0.03 3.07
N ASP A 377 5.88 0.03 4.39
CA ASP A 377 6.76 0.72 5.32
C ASP A 377 7.65 -0.28 6.05
N GLU A 378 8.89 0.12 6.35
CA GLU A 378 9.90 -0.76 6.95
C GLU A 378 10.05 -2.10 6.18
N ALA A 379 9.98 -2.03 4.85
CA ALA A 379 9.82 -3.20 4.00
C ALA A 379 10.96 -4.22 4.16
N HIS A 380 12.17 -3.78 4.53
CA HIS A 380 13.30 -4.68 4.82
C HIS A 380 13.01 -5.69 5.94
N ASN A 381 12.08 -5.40 6.87
CA ASN A 381 11.75 -6.31 7.98
C ASN A 381 11.01 -7.57 7.55
N TYR A 382 10.32 -7.54 6.40
CA TYR A 382 9.52 -8.67 5.91
C TYR A 382 9.80 -9.07 4.46
N LEU A 383 10.56 -8.27 3.71
CA LEU A 383 10.97 -8.58 2.33
C LEU A 383 12.35 -9.26 2.22
N GLY A 384 13.18 -9.18 3.26
CA GLY A 384 14.60 -9.60 3.22
C GLY A 384 14.87 -11.09 3.44
N ALA A 385 13.89 -11.90 3.88
CA ALA A 385 14.13 -13.33 4.10
C ALA A 385 14.31 -14.05 2.75
N ALA A 386 15.45 -14.75 2.55
CA ALA A 386 15.87 -15.34 1.28
C ALA A 386 14.86 -16.29 0.59
N THR A 387 13.90 -16.84 1.34
CA THR A 387 12.78 -17.65 0.82
C THR A 387 11.52 -16.85 0.50
N VAL A 388 11.28 -15.74 1.22
CA VAL A 388 10.12 -14.84 1.05
C VAL A 388 10.34 -13.88 -0.12
N SER A 389 11.59 -13.48 -0.39
CA SER A 389 11.95 -12.51 -1.42
C SER A 389 11.54 -12.90 -2.85
N LYS A 390 11.47 -14.20 -3.15
CA LYS A 390 11.08 -14.69 -4.48
C LYS A 390 9.56 -14.61 -4.71
N GLU A 391 8.77 -15.01 -3.71
CA GLU A 391 7.31 -15.05 -3.83
C GLU A 391 6.66 -13.67 -3.63
N PHE A 392 7.19 -12.83 -2.72
CA PHE A 392 6.71 -11.46 -2.54
C PHE A 392 7.09 -10.61 -3.76
N GLY A 393 8.34 -10.75 -4.23
CA GLY A 393 8.78 -10.15 -5.47
C GLY A 393 7.78 -10.44 -6.59
N GLU A 394 7.36 -11.70 -6.76
CA GLU A 394 6.35 -12.05 -7.76
C GLU A 394 4.95 -11.47 -7.51
N ALA A 395 4.46 -11.43 -6.27
CA ALA A 395 3.14 -10.87 -5.94
C ALA A 395 3.08 -9.34 -6.07
N LEU A 396 4.10 -8.65 -5.55
CA LEU A 396 4.27 -7.21 -5.72
C LEU A 396 4.55 -6.87 -7.18
N LEU A 397 5.40 -7.62 -7.89
CA LEU A 397 5.61 -7.43 -9.32
C LEU A 397 4.34 -7.71 -10.11
N LYS A 398 3.51 -8.67 -9.71
CA LYS A 398 2.20 -8.90 -10.32
C LYS A 398 1.30 -7.69 -10.10
N ALA A 399 1.19 -7.20 -8.86
CA ALA A 399 0.43 -5.99 -8.56
C ALA A 399 0.95 -4.80 -9.39
N ILE A 400 2.26 -4.58 -9.44
CA ILE A 400 2.93 -3.55 -10.26
C ILE A 400 2.63 -3.73 -11.75
N ARG A 401 2.72 -4.96 -12.28
CA ARG A 401 2.42 -5.28 -13.68
C ARG A 401 0.94 -5.05 -14.03
N GLU A 402 0.05 -5.27 -13.07
CA GLU A 402 -1.40 -5.15 -13.23
C GLU A 402 -1.93 -3.77 -12.83
N GLN A 403 -1.10 -2.86 -12.29
CA GLN A 403 -1.47 -1.50 -11.84
C GLN A 403 -2.33 -0.72 -12.84
N ARG A 404 -2.09 -0.90 -14.15
CA ARG A 404 -2.86 -0.24 -15.23
C ARG A 404 -4.31 -0.68 -15.31
N HIS A 405 -4.61 -1.92 -14.90
CA HIS A 405 -5.97 -2.46 -14.95
C HIS A 405 -6.79 -2.11 -13.70
N ILE A 406 -6.12 -1.79 -12.59
CA ILE A 406 -6.73 -1.55 -11.28
C ILE A 406 -6.48 -0.12 -10.75
N ALA A 407 -5.90 0.76 -11.57
CA ALA A 407 -5.58 2.15 -11.24
C ALA A 407 -4.83 2.30 -9.89
N ALA A 408 -3.83 1.45 -9.66
CA ALA A 408 -3.07 1.38 -8.41
C ALA A 408 -1.70 2.07 -8.50
N ARG A 409 -1.26 2.61 -7.36
CA ARG A 409 0.07 3.17 -7.12
C ARG A 409 0.73 2.39 -6.00
N VAL A 410 2.04 2.19 -6.09
CA VAL A 410 2.80 1.46 -5.08
C VAL A 410 3.95 2.30 -4.56
N ILE A 411 4.08 2.43 -3.25
CA ILE A 411 5.18 3.14 -2.59
C ILE A 411 5.85 2.17 -1.64
N ILE A 412 7.18 2.02 -1.72
CA ILE A 412 7.93 1.08 -0.89
C ILE A 412 9.07 1.84 -0.22
N ALA A 413 9.10 1.85 1.10
CA ALA A 413 10.15 2.44 1.91
C ALA A 413 11.00 1.33 2.57
N THR A 414 12.32 1.37 2.35
CA THR A 414 13.25 0.34 2.84
C THR A 414 14.58 0.86 3.37
#